data_AF-A0A1Y2T0N5-F1
#
_entry.id   AF-A0A1Y2T0N5-F1
#
_cell.length_a   1.000
_cell.length_b   1.000
_cell.length_c   1.000
_cell.angle_alpha   90.00
_cell.angle_beta   90.00
_cell.angle_gamma   90.00
#
_symmetry.space_group_name_H-M   'P 1'
#
loop_
_entity.id
_entity.type
_entity.pdbx_description
1 polymer ?
#
loop_
_entity_poly.entity_id
_entity_poly.type
_entity_poly.pdbx_seq_one_letter_code
_entity_poly.pdbx_strand_id
1 'polypeptide(L)'
;MRGKFTIPVLAAVAVMLTAALVIYPKESLEAAKEGMNLFFTVVFPSLLPFFILSEMLLGLGVVHFIGVLFTPLMRPLFNVPGEGAFVLSMGLAAGYPMDAVITARFRKSRMCTRVEG
;
A
#
# COMPACT_ATOMS: atom_id res chain seq x y z
N MET A 1 -16.90 26.65 4.73
CA MET A 1 -16.43 27.03 6.08
C MET A 1 -15.51 25.98 6.76
N ARG A 2 -15.45 24.71 6.31
CA ARG A 2 -14.56 23.67 6.87
C ARG A 2 -13.04 23.97 6.81
N GLY A 3 -12.56 24.67 5.77
CA GLY A 3 -11.12 24.91 5.58
C GLY A 3 -10.47 25.96 6.51
N LYS A 4 -11.25 26.83 7.17
CA LYS A 4 -10.69 27.92 7.98
C LYS A 4 -10.11 27.44 9.32
N PHE A 5 -10.66 26.37 9.89
CA PHE A 5 -10.21 25.80 11.17
C PHE A 5 -9.20 24.66 11.02
N THR A 6 -9.18 23.96 9.88
CA THR A 6 -8.24 22.84 9.66
C THR A 6 -6.79 23.32 9.55
N ILE A 7 -6.56 24.48 8.90
CA ILE A 7 -5.23 25.04 8.69
C ILE A 7 -4.52 25.38 10.01
N PRO A 8 -5.11 26.16 10.94
CA PRO A 8 -4.45 26.47 12.21
C PRO A 8 -4.24 25.22 13.08
N VAL A 9 -5.14 24.24 13.02
CA VAL A 9 -4.98 22.96 13.74
C VAL A 9 -3.79 22.16 13.20
N LEU A 10 -3.68 21.99 11.87
CA LEU A 10 -2.53 21.35 11.25
C LEU A 10 -1.22 22.07 11.56
N ALA A 11 -1.23 23.41 11.53
CA ALA A 11 -0.07 24.22 11.89
C ALA A 11 0.33 24.03 13.36
N ALA A 12 -0.62 24.02 14.29
CA ALA A 12 -0.35 23.77 15.71
C ALA A 12 0.22 22.37 15.96
N VAL A 13 -0.31 21.34 15.29
CA VAL A 13 0.22 19.97 15.35
C VAL A 13 1.65 19.93 14.80
N ALA A 14 1.92 20.58 13.66
CA ALA A 14 3.26 20.62 13.10
C ALA A 14 4.27 21.29 14.05
N VAL A 15 3.91 22.45 14.63
CA VAL A 15 4.76 23.15 15.61
C VAL A 15 5.01 22.29 16.84
N MET A 16 3.98 21.60 17.35
CA MET A 16 4.11 20.68 18.47
C MET A 16 5.08 19.53 18.16
N LEU A 17 4.96 18.91 16.99
CA LEU A 17 5.85 17.82 16.56
C LEU A 17 7.30 18.32 16.39
N THR A 18 7.49 19.51 15.80
CA THR A 18 8.82 20.11 15.68
C THR A 18 9.42 20.43 17.04
N ALA A 19 8.63 20.97 17.98
CA ALA A 19 9.09 21.22 19.34
C ALA A 19 9.49 19.91 20.03
N ALA A 20 8.72 18.83 19.86
CA ALA A 20 9.07 17.52 20.41
C ALA A 20 10.41 16.98 19.85
N LEU A 21 10.65 17.13 18.55
CA LEU A 21 11.92 16.75 17.92
C LEU A 21 13.12 17.55 18.46
N VAL A 22 12.91 18.85 18.77
CA VAL A 22 13.96 19.73 19.31
C VAL A 22 14.22 19.46 20.80
N ILE A 23 13.18 19.16 21.58
CA ILE A 23 13.29 18.88 23.02
C ILE A 23 13.89 17.48 23.27
N TYR A 24 13.54 16.49 22.45
CA TYR A 24 13.97 15.08 22.59
C TYR A 24 14.75 14.58 21.35
N PRO A 25 15.89 15.20 21.00
CA PRO A 25 16.60 14.90 19.76
C PRO A 25 17.26 13.51 19.78
N LYS A 26 17.65 13.00 20.96
CA LYS A 26 18.32 11.70 21.09
C LYS A 26 17.34 10.56 20.85
N GLU A 27 16.20 10.61 21.52
CA GLU A 27 15.10 9.66 21.44
C GLU A 27 14.52 9.67 20.02
N SER A 28 14.38 10.85 19.42
CA SER A 28 13.93 10.99 18.03
C SER A 28 14.89 10.34 17.04
N LEU A 29 16.20 10.52 17.23
CA LEU A 29 17.22 9.91 16.39
C LEU A 29 17.29 8.40 16.58
N GLU A 30 17.16 7.91 17.81
CA GLU A 30 17.15 6.49 18.14
C GLU A 30 15.93 5.79 17.53
N ALA A 31 14.74 6.37 17.69
CA ALA A 31 13.52 5.87 17.06
C ALA A 31 13.62 5.86 15.52
N ALA A 32 14.25 6.88 14.92
CA ALA A 32 14.47 6.90 13.47
C ALA A 32 15.44 5.79 13.01
N LYS A 33 16.50 5.52 13.78
CA LYS A 33 17.44 4.42 13.50
C LYS A 33 16.75 3.07 13.63
N GLU A 34 15.95 2.88 14.66
CA GLU A 34 15.20 1.65 14.88
C GLU A 34 14.18 1.40 13.77
N GLY A 35 13.41 2.44 13.38
CA GLY A 35 12.50 2.37 12.24
C GLY A 35 13.21 2.05 10.92
N MET A 36 14.40 2.64 10.70
CA MET A 36 15.23 2.33 9.53
C MET A 36 15.75 0.89 9.55
N ASN A 37 16.19 0.41 10.72
CA ASN A 37 16.63 -0.96 10.88
C ASN A 37 15.48 -1.95 10.63
N LEU A 38 14.29 -1.69 11.19
CA LEU A 38 13.08 -2.47 10.93
C LEU A 38 12.74 -2.50 9.43
N PHE A 39 12.86 -1.36 8.75
CA PHE A 39 12.65 -1.30 7.31
C PHE A 39 13.63 -2.22 6.56
N PHE A 40 14.93 -2.11 6.80
CA PHE A 40 15.94 -2.89 6.06
C PHE A 40 16.00 -4.37 6.44
N THR A 41 15.69 -4.72 7.70
CA THR A 41 15.79 -6.10 8.18
C THR A 41 14.53 -6.91 7.97
N VAL A 42 13.35 -6.26 7.97
CA VAL A 42 12.06 -6.95 7.89
C VAL A 42 11.27 -6.52 6.66
N VAL A 43 10.97 -5.23 6.53
CA VAL A 43 10.05 -4.74 5.49
C VAL A 43 10.63 -4.96 4.10
N PHE A 44 11.82 -4.44 3.82
CA PHE A 44 12.46 -4.55 2.51
C PHE A 44 12.63 -6.00 2.03
N PRO A 45 13.27 -6.92 2.80
CA PRO A 45 13.48 -8.29 2.35
C PRO A 45 12.19 -9.11 2.25
N SER A 46 11.13 -8.75 3.00
CA SER A 46 9.83 -9.41 2.86
C SER A 46 9.05 -8.92 1.64
N LEU A 47 9.03 -7.61 1.36
CA LEU A 47 8.28 -7.06 0.22
C LEU A 47 8.92 -7.39 -1.14
N LEU A 48 10.26 -7.40 -1.22
CA LEU A 48 10.97 -7.53 -2.48
C LEU A 48 10.65 -8.84 -3.26
N PRO A 49 10.64 -10.03 -2.64
CA PRO A 49 10.24 -11.27 -3.31
C PRO A 49 8.81 -11.19 -3.88
N PHE A 50 7.86 -10.63 -3.13
CA PHE A 50 6.49 -10.48 -3.61
C PHE A 50 6.38 -9.47 -4.75
N PHE A 51 7.14 -8.37 -4.70
CA PHE A 51 7.21 -7.43 -5.82
C PHE A 51 7.72 -8.12 -7.08
N ILE A 52 8.86 -8.79 -7.00
CA ILE A 52 9.45 -9.50 -8.15
C ILE A 52 8.46 -10.54 -8.70
N LEU A 53 7.87 -11.36 -7.82
CA LEU A 53 6.90 -12.36 -8.23
C LEU A 53 5.67 -11.74 -8.90
N SER A 54 5.10 -10.67 -8.32
CA SER A 54 3.95 -9.98 -8.89
C SER A 54 4.25 -9.38 -10.26
N GLU A 55 5.43 -8.79 -10.44
CA GLU A 55 5.91 -8.24 -11.71
C GLU A 55 6.10 -9.34 -12.76
N MET A 56 6.70 -10.46 -12.38
CA MET A 56 6.85 -11.62 -13.26
C MET A 56 5.49 -12.17 -13.70
N LEU A 57 4.56 -12.38 -12.77
CA LEU A 57 3.22 -12.91 -13.08
C LEU A 57 2.39 -11.94 -13.94
N LEU A 58 2.53 -10.63 -13.72
CA LEU A 58 1.92 -9.60 -14.54
C LEU A 58 2.52 -9.57 -15.95
N GLY A 59 3.86 -9.59 -16.07
CA GLY A 59 4.56 -9.59 -17.35
C GLY A 59 4.34 -10.86 -18.18
N LEU A 60 4.16 -12.00 -17.52
CA LEU A 60 3.82 -13.28 -18.17
C LEU A 60 2.33 -13.39 -18.56
N GLY A 61 1.48 -12.44 -18.15
CA GLY A 61 0.04 -12.48 -18.40
C GLY A 61 -0.74 -13.48 -17.53
N VAL A 62 -0.09 -14.12 -16.56
CA VAL A 62 -0.72 -15.09 -15.64
C VAL A 62 -1.85 -14.44 -14.83
N VAL A 63 -1.65 -13.18 -14.41
CA VAL A 63 -2.67 -12.43 -13.67
C VAL A 63 -3.94 -12.23 -14.50
N HIS A 64 -3.80 -11.93 -15.79
CA HIS A 64 -4.95 -11.78 -16.67
C HIS A 64 -5.66 -13.12 -16.89
N PHE A 65 -4.91 -14.21 -17.06
CA PHE A 65 -5.48 -15.56 -17.14
C PHE A 65 -6.29 -15.94 -15.89
N ILE A 66 -5.72 -15.74 -14.70
CA ILE A 66 -6.43 -15.90 -13.42
C ILE A 66 -7.65 -14.96 -13.38
N GLY A 67 -7.50 -13.74 -13.87
CA GLY A 67 -8.59 -12.77 -13.92
C GLY A 67 -9.78 -13.27 -14.72
N VAL A 68 -9.56 -13.77 -15.94
CA VAL A 68 -10.63 -14.36 -16.77
C VAL A 68 -11.28 -15.55 -16.06
N LEU A 69 -10.50 -16.42 -15.43
CA LEU A 69 -11.00 -17.60 -14.70
C LEU A 69 -11.88 -17.23 -13.49
N PHE A 70 -11.48 -16.21 -12.74
CA PHE A 70 -12.18 -15.77 -11.51
C PHE A 70 -13.20 -14.65 -11.73
N THR A 71 -13.28 -14.07 -12.92
CA THR A 71 -14.33 -13.10 -13.31
C THR A 71 -15.75 -13.53 -12.93
N PRO A 72 -16.21 -14.78 -13.16
CA PRO A 72 -17.56 -15.20 -12.79
C PRO A 72 -17.83 -15.18 -11.28
N LEU A 73 -16.78 -15.24 -10.44
CA LEU A 73 -16.91 -15.15 -8.98
C LEU A 73 -16.76 -13.70 -8.49
N MET A 74 -15.74 -12.98 -8.99
CA MET A 74 -15.39 -11.64 -8.52
C MET A 74 -16.45 -10.60 -8.86
N ARG A 75 -17.05 -10.70 -10.05
CA ARG A 75 -18.03 -9.71 -10.53
C ARG A 75 -19.35 -9.72 -9.74
N PRO A 76 -20.00 -10.85 -9.46
CA PRO A 76 -21.23 -10.85 -8.64
C PRO A 76 -20.98 -10.62 -7.15
N LEU A 77 -19.86 -11.12 -6.60
CA LEU A 77 -19.61 -11.05 -5.15
C LEU A 77 -19.04 -9.70 -4.71
N PHE A 78 -18.14 -9.12 -5.50
CA PHE A 78 -17.38 -7.92 -5.14
C PHE A 78 -17.53 -6.76 -6.13
N ASN A 79 -18.12 -7.00 -7.31
CA ASN A 79 -18.25 -6.01 -8.38
C ASN A 79 -16.90 -5.38 -8.79
N VAL A 80 -15.85 -6.21 -8.83
CA VAL A 80 -14.50 -5.85 -9.28
C VAL A 80 -14.10 -6.70 -10.50
N PRO A 81 -13.12 -6.24 -11.31
CA PRO A 81 -12.55 -7.03 -12.40
C PRO A 81 -11.98 -8.35 -11.87
N GLY A 82 -11.95 -9.37 -12.72
CA GLY A 82 -11.46 -10.69 -12.34
C GLY A 82 -10.02 -10.67 -11.85
N GLU A 83 -9.18 -9.79 -12.39
CA GLU A 83 -7.81 -9.54 -11.95
C GLU A 83 -7.74 -9.09 -10.48
N GLY A 84 -8.83 -8.53 -9.94
CA GLY A 84 -8.99 -8.25 -8.52
C GLY A 84 -8.87 -9.50 -7.63
N ALA A 85 -9.12 -10.70 -8.16
CA ALA A 85 -8.85 -11.96 -7.46
C ALA A 85 -7.37 -12.10 -7.08
N PHE A 86 -6.46 -11.66 -7.96
CA PHE A 86 -5.03 -11.69 -7.70
C PHE A 86 -4.67 -10.70 -6.58
N VAL A 87 -5.22 -9.48 -6.63
CA VAL A 87 -5.02 -8.47 -5.58
C VAL A 87 -5.50 -8.98 -4.22
N LEU A 88 -6.70 -9.56 -4.17
CA LEU A 88 -7.25 -10.16 -2.95
C LEU A 88 -6.36 -11.29 -2.42
N SER A 89 -5.92 -12.20 -3.31
CA SER A 89 -5.07 -13.33 -2.94
C SER A 89 -3.71 -12.86 -2.41
N MET A 90 -3.10 -11.87 -3.08
CA MET A 90 -1.85 -11.27 -2.65
C MET A 90 -2.01 -10.51 -1.33
N GLY A 91 -3.16 -9.88 -1.07
CA GLY A 91 -3.46 -9.26 0.22
C GLY A 91 -3.57 -10.28 1.35
N LEU A 92 -4.14 -11.45 1.09
CA LEU A 92 -4.18 -12.55 2.08
C LEU A 92 -2.81 -13.19 2.30
N ALA A 93 -1.99 -13.34 1.26
CA ALA A 93 -0.69 -14.00 1.34
C ALA A 93 0.41 -13.08 1.88
N ALA A 94 0.46 -11.83 1.44
CA ALA A 94 1.54 -10.89 1.71
C ALA A 94 1.15 -9.76 2.69
N GLY A 95 -0.15 -9.54 2.94
CA GLY A 95 -0.64 -8.55 3.88
C GLY A 95 -0.30 -7.10 3.51
N TYR A 96 -0.42 -6.23 4.52
CA TYR A 96 0.04 -4.85 4.45
C TYR A 96 1.56 -4.77 4.61
N PRO A 97 2.30 -3.98 3.82
CA PRO A 97 1.87 -2.97 2.82
C PRO A 97 1.77 -3.44 1.35
N MET A 98 2.00 -4.72 1.05
CA MET A 98 2.03 -5.22 -0.35
C MET A 98 0.71 -5.03 -1.09
N ASP A 99 -0.40 -5.29 -0.41
CA ASP A 99 -1.76 -5.18 -0.94
C ASP A 99 -2.05 -3.78 -1.52
N ALA A 100 -1.70 -2.73 -0.77
CA ALA A 100 -1.88 -1.35 -1.16
C ALA A 100 -1.01 -0.99 -2.38
N VAL A 101 0.22 -1.49 -2.43
CA VAL A 101 1.14 -1.22 -3.55
C VAL A 101 0.65 -1.89 -4.83
N ILE A 102 0.21 -3.15 -4.77
CA ILE A 102 -0.32 -3.88 -5.94
C ILE A 102 -1.63 -3.24 -6.41
N THR A 103 -2.54 -2.89 -5.51
CA THR A 103 -3.79 -2.21 -5.86
C THR A 103 -3.52 -0.87 -6.55
N ALA A 104 -2.62 -0.06 -6.00
CA ALA A 104 -2.22 1.21 -6.60
C ALA A 104 -1.60 1.01 -7.99
N ARG A 105 -0.83 -0.08 -8.19
CA ARG A 105 -0.26 -0.44 -9.48
C ARG A 105 -1.37 -0.81 -10.49
N PHE A 106 -2.36 -1.59 -10.09
CA PHE A 106 -3.48 -2.00 -10.94
C PHE A 106 -4.29 -0.79 -11.42
N ARG A 107 -4.49 0.19 -10.55
CA ARG A 107 -5.15 1.45 -10.92
C ARG A 107 -4.29 2.27 -11.90
N LYS A 108 -2.98 2.36 -11.66
CA LYS A 108 -2.04 3.04 -12.58
C LYS A 108 -2.01 2.37 -13.96
N SER A 109 -2.11 1.04 -14.01
CA SER A 109 -2.16 0.27 -15.26
C SER A 109 -3.58 0.13 -15.84
N ARG A 110 -4.58 0.84 -15.29
CA ARG A 110 -5.99 0.80 -15.73
C ARG A 110 -6.63 -0.59 -15.73
N MET A 111 -6.13 -1.50 -14.90
CA MET A 111 -6.74 -2.82 -14.67
C MET A 111 -7.91 -2.73 -13.69
N CYS A 112 -7.98 -1.68 -12.87
CA CYS A 112 -9.15 -1.36 -12.04
C CYS A 112 -9.50 0.13 -12.17
N THR A 113 -10.79 0.43 -12.05
CA THR A 113 -11.31 1.80 -11.97
C THR A 113 -11.30 2.31 -10.52
N ARG A 114 -11.40 3.63 -10.34
CA ARG A 114 -11.47 4.26 -9.01
C ARG A 114 -12.62 3.73 -8.13
N VAL A 115 -13.70 3.25 -8.73
CA VAL A 115 -14.85 2.71 -7.98
C VAL A 115 -14.54 1.28 -7.50
N GLU A 116 -13.72 0.55 -8.26
CA GLU A 116 -13.29 -0.83 -7.95
C GLU A 116 -12.03 -0.86 -7.07
N GLY A 117 -11.22 0.21 -7.07
CA GLY A 117 -9.98 0.40 -6.30
C GLY A 117 -9.14 1.61 -6.74
#